data_AF-A0A7X8NUW0-F1
#
_entry.id   AF-A0A7X8NUW0-F1
#
_cell.length_a   1.000
_cell.length_b   1.000
_cell.length_c   1.000
_cell.angle_alpha   90.00
_cell.angle_beta   90.00
_cell.angle_gamma   90.00
#
_symmetry.space_group_name_H-M   'P 1'
#
loop_
_entity.id
_entity.type
_entity.pdbx_description
1 polymer ?
#
loop_
_entity_poly.entity_id
_entity_poly.type
_entity_poly.pdbx_seq_one_letter_code
_entity_poly.pdbx_strand_id
1 'polypeptide(L)'
;MTLMALYAQPADPEAFDRHYTEVHTPLVEKIPGLEALRVNKVRRKLMGDTELYQIAEMDFADKAAFGGAMSSAENQAAGADLAGFAKGIVTLLVVER
;
A
#
# COMPACT_ATOMS: atom_id res chain seq x y z
N MET A 1 8.10 12.27 3.22
CA MET A 1 7.60 11.79 1.90
C MET A 1 6.68 10.63 2.14
N THR A 2 5.55 10.52 1.42
CA THR A 2 4.61 9.42 1.63
C THR A 2 4.31 8.71 0.31
N LEU A 3 4.35 7.38 0.33
CA LEU A 3 3.75 6.54 -0.71
C LEU A 3 2.35 6.16 -0.26
N MET A 4 1.35 6.49 -1.06
CA MET A 4 -0.04 6.10 -0.84
C MET A 4 -0.43 4.99 -1.82
N ALA A 5 -0.99 3.90 -1.31
CA ALA A 5 -1.62 2.86 -2.09
C ALA A 5 -3.13 2.89 -1.88
N LEU A 6 -3.87 3.11 -2.96
CA LEU A 6 -5.33 3.14 -3.00
C LEU A 6 -5.83 1.85 -3.64
N TYR A 7 -6.61 1.06 -2.93
CA TYR A 7 -7.16 -0.20 -3.40
C TYR A 7 -8.65 -0.04 -3.68
N ALA A 8 -9.06 -0.31 -4.92
CA ALA A 8 -10.46 -0.47 -5.29
C ALA A 8 -11.03 -1.80 -4.77
N GLN A 9 -12.34 -1.97 -4.86
CA GLN A 9 -13.07 -3.16 -4.42
C GLN A 9 -12.50 -4.44 -5.06
N PRO A 10 -11.93 -5.37 -4.27
CA PRO A 10 -11.48 -6.66 -4.79
C PRO A 10 -12.69 -7.55 -5.10
N ALA A 11 -12.51 -8.47 -6.06
CA ALA A 11 -13.52 -9.46 -6.41
C ALA A 11 -13.78 -10.46 -5.26
N ASP A 12 -12.75 -10.77 -4.47
CA ASP A 12 -12.84 -11.58 -3.25
C ASP A 12 -12.21 -10.80 -2.07
N PRO A 13 -13.04 -10.10 -1.28
CA PRO A 13 -12.57 -9.30 -0.16
C PRO A 13 -11.91 -10.12 0.95
N GLU A 14 -12.37 -11.34 1.21
CA GLU A 14 -11.83 -12.18 2.28
C GLU A 14 -10.44 -12.70 1.90
N ALA A 15 -10.28 -13.16 0.65
CA ALA A 15 -8.97 -13.57 0.14
C ALA A 15 -8.00 -12.38 0.09
N PHE A 16 -8.46 -11.21 -0.33
CA PHE A 16 -7.66 -9.99 -0.31
C PHE A 16 -7.20 -9.64 1.11
N ASP A 17 -8.11 -9.62 2.09
CA ASP A 17 -7.79 -9.23 3.47
C ASP A 17 -6.79 -10.16 4.13
N ARG A 18 -6.98 -11.46 3.93
CA ARG A 18 -6.05 -12.49 4.41
C ARG A 18 -4.67 -12.32 3.80
N HIS A 19 -4.57 -12.24 2.47
CA HIS A 19 -3.29 -12.06 1.78
C HIS A 19 -2.60 -10.74 2.16
N TYR A 20 -3.39 -9.66 2.24
CA TYR A 20 -2.88 -8.35 2.60
C TYR A 20 -2.25 -8.34 3.99
N THR A 21 -2.90 -9.01 4.95
CA THR A 21 -2.46 -9.03 6.35
C THR A 21 -1.32 -10.02 6.57
N GLU A 22 -1.43 -11.23 6.02
CA GLU A 22 -0.52 -12.33 6.31
C GLU A 22 0.73 -12.33 5.43
N VAL A 23 0.67 -11.73 4.23
CA VAL A 23 1.75 -11.76 3.24
C VAL A 23 2.24 -10.35 2.92
N HIS A 24 1.35 -9.48 2.44
CA HIS A 24 1.76 -8.20 1.88
C HIS A 24 2.29 -7.23 2.96
N THR A 25 1.57 -7.09 4.07
CA THR A 25 1.94 -6.19 5.17
C THR A 25 3.34 -6.52 5.74
N PRO A 26 3.66 -7.80 6.07
CA PRO A 26 5.01 -8.18 6.49
C PRO A 26 6.12 -7.94 5.45
N LEU A 27 5.80 -7.89 4.16
CA LEU A 27 6.77 -7.51 3.12
C LEU A 27 7.02 -6.00 3.13
N VAL A 28 5.95 -5.20 3.23
CA VAL A 28 6.05 -3.73 3.30
C VAL A 28 6.80 -3.28 4.55
N GLU A 29 6.55 -3.90 5.71
CA GLU A 29 7.23 -3.57 6.97
C GLU A 29 8.74 -3.80 6.95
N LYS A 30 9.25 -4.62 6.01
CA LYS A 30 10.68 -4.85 5.83
C LYS A 30 11.37 -3.77 4.99
N ILE A 31 10.62 -2.87 4.36
CA ILE A 31 11.19 -1.83 3.49
C ILE A 31 12.10 -0.91 4.33
N PRO A 32 13.39 -0.76 3.97
CA PRO A 32 14.30 0.07 4.73
C PRO A 32 13.89 1.54 4.69
N GLY A 33 13.98 2.21 5.84
CA GLY A 33 13.63 3.63 5.97
C GLY A 33 12.14 3.92 6.11
N LEU A 34 11.28 2.89 6.15
CA LEU A 34 9.87 3.03 6.49
C LEU A 34 9.72 3.49 7.95
N GLU A 35 9.14 4.66 8.17
CA GLU A 35 8.92 5.20 9.52
C GLU A 35 7.55 4.83 10.07
N ALA A 36 6.53 4.76 9.20
CA ALA A 36 5.19 4.36 9.57
C ALA A 36 4.46 3.69 8.41
N LEU A 37 3.71 2.64 8.74
CA LEU A 37 2.70 2.05 7.88
C LEU A 37 1.32 2.24 8.51
N ARG A 38 0.40 2.90 7.80
CA ARG A 38 -0.98 3.09 8.23
C ARG A 38 -1.93 2.50 7.21
N VAL A 39 -2.71 1.50 7.62
CA VAL A 39 -3.69 0.81 6.77
C VAL A 39 -5.09 1.17 7.23
N ASN A 40 -5.87 1.78 6.33
CA ASN A 40 -7.20 2.29 6.57
C ASN A 40 -8.22 1.54 5.71
N LYS A 41 -9.23 0.93 6.34
CA LYS A 41 -10.37 0.34 5.63
C LYS A 41 -11.46 1.36 5.37
N VAL A 42 -11.97 1.41 4.15
CA VAL A 42 -13.16 2.21 3.82
C VAL A 42 -14.39 1.47 4.32
N ARG A 43 -15.02 1.99 5.37
CA ARG A 43 -16.23 1.37 5.97
C ARG A 43 -17.52 1.82 5.32
N ARG A 44 -17.60 3.09 4.93
CA ARG A 44 -18.76 3.69 4.25
C ARG A 44 -18.33 4.99 3.57
N LYS A 45 -19.03 5.34 2.49
CA LYS A 45 -18.99 6.68 1.90
C LYS A 45 -19.98 7.60 2.59
N LEU A 46 -19.63 8.88 2.72
CA LEU A 46 -20.56 9.93 3.21
C LEU A 46 -21.07 10.80 2.06
N MET A 47 -20.23 11.08 1.06
CA MET A 47 -20.54 11.86 -0.13
C MET A 47 -19.67 11.39 -1.31
N GLY A 48 -20.14 11.62 -2.55
CA GLY A 48 -19.45 11.23 -3.77
C GLY A 48 -19.44 9.72 -4.03
N ASP A 49 -19.02 9.34 -5.23
CA ASP A 49 -18.83 7.93 -5.60
C ASP A 49 -17.36 7.52 -5.50
N THR A 50 -17.15 6.30 -5.05
CA THR A 50 -15.82 5.72 -4.89
C THR A 50 -15.92 4.20 -4.87
N GLU A 51 -14.95 3.55 -5.49
CA GLU A 51 -14.74 2.10 -5.41
C GLU A 51 -13.68 1.75 -4.35
N LEU A 52 -13.20 2.73 -3.57
CA LEU A 52 -12.12 2.47 -2.61
C LEU A 52 -12.57 1.52 -1.50
N TYR A 53 -11.76 0.49 -1.31
CA TYR A 53 -11.91 -0.54 -0.30
C TYR A 53 -10.88 -0.37 0.83
N GLN A 54 -9.64 -0.02 0.47
CA GLN A 54 -8.55 0.17 1.43
C GLN A 54 -7.59 1.25 0.97
N ILE A 55 -6.97 1.93 1.93
CA ILE A 55 -5.91 2.92 1.72
C ILE A 55 -4.73 2.53 2.60
N ALA A 56 -3.53 2.48 2.04
CA ALA A 56 -2.30 2.33 2.82
C ALA A 56 -1.38 3.54 2.63
N GLU A 57 -0.75 3.97 3.71
CA GLU A 57 0.19 5.08 3.73
C GLU A 57 1.51 4.59 4.30
N MET A 58 2.59 4.81 3.56
CA MET A 58 3.95 4.45 3.92
C MET A 58 4.77 5.74 4.00
N ASP A 59 5.11 6.15 5.22
CA ASP A 59 5.83 7.39 5.48
C ASP A 59 7.35 7.15 5.55
N PHE A 60 8.09 8.08 4.98
CA PHE A 60 9.56 8.11 4.95
C PHE A 60 10.04 9.51 5.36
N ALA A 61 11.18 9.56 6.07
CA ALA A 61 11.75 10.79 6.63
C ALA A 61 11.85 11.92 5.59
N ASP A 62 12.43 11.61 4.43
CA ASP A 62 12.71 12.57 3.37
C ASP A 62 12.78 11.89 1.99
N LYS A 63 13.12 12.67 0.97
CA LYS A 63 13.26 12.19 -0.42
C LYS A 63 14.41 11.21 -0.62
N ALA A 64 15.51 11.34 0.14
CA ALA A 64 16.64 10.44 0.05
C ALA A 64 16.30 9.06 0.66
N ALA A 65 15.67 9.05 1.84
CA ALA A 65 15.15 7.85 2.48
C ALA A 65 14.14 7.13 1.57
N PHE A 66 13.20 7.88 0.99
CA PHE A 66 12.24 7.33 0.03
C PHE A 66 12.93 6.73 -1.21
N GLY A 67 13.90 7.42 -1.79
CA GLY A 67 14.64 6.92 -2.96
C GLY A 67 15.41 5.62 -2.67
N GLY A 68 16.04 5.54 -1.50
CA GLY A 68 16.70 4.33 -1.01
C GLY A 68 15.72 3.17 -0.80
N ALA A 69 14.58 3.47 -0.16
CA ALA A 69 13.49 2.51 0.05
C ALA A 69 12.98 1.93 -1.27
N MET A 70 12.68 2.78 -2.26
CA MET A 70 12.14 2.34 -3.56
C MET A 70 13.11 1.45 -4.35
N SER A 71 14.41 1.64 -4.16
CA SER A 71 15.45 0.87 -4.84
C SER A 71 15.81 -0.44 -4.14
N SER A 72 15.30 -0.67 -2.92
CA SER A 72 15.63 -1.82 -2.08
C SER A 72 15.11 -3.15 -2.62
N ALA A 73 15.73 -4.26 -2.20
CA ALA A 73 15.27 -5.61 -2.55
C ALA A 73 13.92 -5.93 -1.88
N GLU A 74 13.67 -5.37 -0.70
CA GLU A 74 12.44 -5.51 0.07
C GLU A 74 11.27 -4.84 -0.65
N ASN A 75 11.48 -3.63 -1.20
CA ASN A 75 10.45 -2.97 -2.01
C ASN A 75 10.19 -3.71 -3.33
N GLN A 76 11.23 -4.29 -3.95
CA GLN A 76 11.04 -5.15 -5.13
C GLN A 76 10.19 -6.37 -4.80
N ALA A 77 10.41 -7.01 -3.65
CA ALA A 77 9.60 -8.14 -3.20
C ALA A 77 8.14 -7.73 -2.91
N ALA A 78 7.92 -6.63 -2.21
CA ALA A 78 6.59 -6.09 -1.94
C ALA A 78 5.85 -5.72 -3.25
N GLY A 79 6.56 -5.10 -4.21
CA GLY A 79 6.02 -4.77 -5.52
C GLY A 79 5.67 -5.99 -6.37
N ALA A 80 6.50 -7.05 -6.33
CA ALA A 80 6.22 -8.30 -7.03
C ALA A 80 4.96 -9.00 -6.48
N ASP A 81 4.81 -9.05 -5.16
CA ASP A 81 3.60 -9.55 -4.50
C ASP A 81 2.36 -8.71 -4.87
N LEU A 82 2.48 -7.37 -4.79
CA LEU A 82 1.42 -6.43 -5.15
C LEU A 82 0.90 -6.63 -6.58
N ALA A 83 1.81 -6.86 -7.52
CA ALA A 83 1.48 -7.12 -8.93
C ALA A 83 0.74 -8.46 -9.14
N GLY A 84 0.76 -9.36 -8.15
CA GLY A 84 -0.02 -10.59 -8.12
C GLY A 84 -1.44 -10.36 -7.63
N PHE A 85 -1.62 -10.04 -6.35
CA PHE A 85 -2.95 -10.06 -5.71
C PHE A 85 -3.78 -8.79 -5.93
N ALA A 86 -3.16 -7.64 -6.20
CA ALA A 86 -3.83 -6.34 -6.31
C ALA A 86 -3.80 -5.75 -7.73
N LYS A 87 -3.40 -6.55 -8.72
CA LYS A 87 -3.34 -6.12 -10.12
C LYS A 87 -4.68 -5.58 -10.60
N GLY A 88 -4.67 -4.37 -11.16
CA GLY A 88 -5.87 -3.74 -11.71
C GLY A 88 -6.79 -3.09 -10.68
N ILE A 89 -6.51 -3.24 -9.39
CA ILE A 89 -7.27 -2.58 -8.32
C ILE A 89 -6.42 -1.61 -7.48
N VAL A 90 -5.10 -1.59 -7.65
CA VAL A 90 -4.22 -0.67 -6.91
C VAL A 90 -3.82 0.55 -7.72
N THR A 91 -3.86 1.72 -7.09
CA THR A 91 -3.21 2.97 -7.56
C THR A 91 -2.13 3.37 -6.56
N LEU A 92 -0.91 3.61 -7.04
CA LEU A 92 0.20 4.11 -6.23
C LEU A 92 0.44 5.58 -6.51
N LEU A 93 0.56 6.39 -5.45
CA LEU A 93 0.77 7.83 -5.51
C LEU A 93 1.93 8.20 -4.60
N VAL A 94 2.85 9.04 -5.08
CA VAL A 94 3.80 9.73 -4.22
C VAL A 94 3.18 11.07 -3.84
N VAL A 95 3.08 11.34 -2.55
CA VAL A 95 2.46 12.56 -2.02
C VAL A 95 3.39 13.25 -1.02
N GLU A 96 3.27 14.56 -0.94
CA GLU A 96 3.97 15.42 0.01
C GLU A 96 2.97 15.98 1.03
N ARG A 97 3.46 16.23 2.24
CA ARG A 97 2.71 16.86 3.34
C ARG A 97 3.44 18.11 3.79
#